data_AF-A0AAW2WUC4-F1
#
_entry.id   AF-A0AAW2WUC4-F1
#
_cell.length_a   1.000
_cell.length_b   1.000
_cell.length_c   1.000
_cell.angle_alpha   90.00
_cell.angle_beta   90.00
_cell.angle_gamma   90.00
#
_symmetry.space_group_name_H-M   'P 1'
#
loop_
_entity.id
_entity.type
_entity.pdbx_description
1 polymer ?
#
loop_
_entity_poly.entity_id
_entity_poly.type
_entity_poly.pdbx_seq_one_letter_code
_entity_poly.pdbx_strand_id
1 'polypeptide(L)' 'MTGTTQEEVSEEKHWLLHVNGSSTAQGSGAVIVLTTPQGDDMEFAVKFEFNASNNETEYEALVLGMRMA' A
#
# COMPACT_ATOMS: atom_id res chain seq x y z
N MET A 1 -29.54 -34.19 9.97
CA MET A 1 -30.10 -32.82 10.03
C MET A 1 -28.92 -31.89 10.23
N THR A 2 -28.42 -31.32 9.14
CA THR A 2 -27.21 -30.49 9.08
C THR A 2 -27.53 -29.09 9.58
N GLY A 3 -26.72 -28.59 10.50
CA GLY A 3 -26.81 -27.22 11.03
C GLY A 3 -25.43 -26.72 11.39
N THR A 4 -24.55 -26.63 10.39
CA THR A 4 -23.32 -25.84 10.52
C THR A 4 -23.71 -24.43 10.11
N THR A 5 -23.90 -23.55 11.10
CA THR A 5 -24.01 -22.11 10.89
C THR A 5 -22.70 -21.66 10.25
N GLN A 6 -22.74 -21.41 8.94
CA GLN A 6 -21.70 -20.62 8.28
C GLN A 6 -21.87 -19.19 8.80
N GLU A 7 -20.89 -18.73 9.57
CA GLU A 7 -20.66 -17.29 9.68
C GLU A 7 -20.31 -16.83 8.25
N GLU A 8 -21.29 -16.28 7.55
CA GLU A 8 -21.03 -15.51 6.34
C GLU A 8 -20.23 -14.27 6.76
N VAL A 9 -18.90 -14.37 6.68
CA VAL A 9 -18.05 -13.19 6.57
C VAL A 9 -18.43 -12.58 5.23
N SER A 10 -19.15 -11.47 5.23
CA SER A 10 -19.30 -10.67 4.02
C SER A 10 -17.89 -10.40 3.49
N GLU A 11 -17.59 -10.79 2.25
CA GLU A 11 -16.34 -10.42 1.60
C GLU A 11 -16.31 -8.89 1.45
N GLU A 12 -15.87 -8.20 2.50
CA GLU A 12 -15.67 -6.77 2.45
C GLU A 12 -14.56 -6.50 1.44
N LYS A 13 -14.98 -5.96 0.30
CA LYS A 13 -14.12 -5.61 -0.83
C LYS A 13 -13.35 -4.34 -0.46
N HIS A 14 -12.17 -4.52 0.10
CA HIS A 14 -11.26 -3.42 0.47
C HIS A 14 -10.15 -3.20 -0.55
N TRP A 15 -9.61 -1.98 -0.53
CA TRP A 15 -8.34 -1.65 -1.16
C TRP A 15 -7.19 -2.20 -0.30
N LEU A 16 -6.18 -2.80 -0.93
CA LEU A 16 -4.93 -3.15 -0.27
C LEU A 16 -3.84 -2.17 -0.70
N LEU A 17 -3.08 -1.66 0.26
CA LEU A 17 -1.99 -0.73 0.04
C LEU A 17 -0.69 -1.36 0.53
N HIS A 18 0.24 -1.60 -0.38
CA HIS A 18 1.59 -2.04 -0.08
C HIS A 18 2.57 -0.91 -0.39
N VAL A 19 3.54 -0.69 0.49
CA VAL A 19 4.58 0.32 0.30
C VAL A 19 5.94 -0.26 0.62
N ASN A 20 6.95 0.20 -0.12
CA ASN A 20 8.35 -0.11 0.12
C ASN A 20 9.20 1.12 -0.19
N GLY A 21 9.99 1.58 0.76
CA GLY A 21 10.79 2.80 0.66
C GLY A 21 12.27 2.48 0.64
N SER A 22 13.06 3.33 -0.04
CA SER A 22 14.51 3.25 0.01
C SER A 22 15.12 4.63 -0.07
N SER A 23 16.22 4.81 0.66
CA SER A 23 17.03 6.01 0.62
C SER A 23 18.51 5.69 0.46
N THR A 24 19.18 6.58 -0.26
CA THR A 24 20.60 6.55 -0.56
C THR A 24 21.18 7.95 -0.41
N ALA A 25 22.51 8.07 -0.47
CA ALA A 25 23.17 9.38 -0.49
C ALA A 25 22.79 10.24 -1.71
N GLN A 26 22.30 9.63 -2.80
CA GLN A 26 21.86 10.31 -4.01
C GLN A 26 20.39 10.78 -3.95
N GLY A 27 19.64 10.35 -2.93
CA GLY A 27 18.25 10.70 -2.74
C GLY A 27 17.40 9.50 -2.29
N SER A 28 16.11 9.74 -2.25
CA SER A 28 15.11 8.90 -1.61
C SER A 28 13.93 8.65 -2.55
N GLY A 29 13.27 7.52 -2.36
CA GLY A 29 12.09 7.16 -3.13
C GLY A 29 11.37 5.96 -2.55
N ALA A 30 10.27 5.58 -3.18
CA ALA A 30 9.46 4.45 -2.76
C ALA A 30 8.67 3.86 -3.93
N VAL A 31 8.20 2.64 -3.72
CA VAL A 31 7.22 1.95 -4.54
C VAL A 31 5.93 1.84 -3.73
N ILE A 32 4.81 2.12 -4.38
CA ILE A 32 3.46 1.98 -3.84
C ILE A 32 2.69 1.04 -4.75
N VAL A 33 2.02 0.05 -4.19
CA VAL A 33 1.10 -0.85 -4.92
C VAL A 33 -0.27 -0.74 -4.29
N LEU A 34 -1.26 -0.35 -5.10
CA LEU A 34 -2.67 -0.33 -4.74
C LEU A 34 -3.38 -1.48 -5.46
N THR A 35 -3.86 -2.46 -4.69
CA THR A 35 -4.72 -3.52 -5.20
C THR A 35 -6.16 -3.11 -5.00
N THR A 36 -6.91 -3.03 -6.10
CA THR A 36 -8.35 -2.74 -6.08
C THR A 36 -9.11 -3.86 -5.37
N PRO A 37 -10.33 -3.60 -4.89
CA PRO A 37 -11.18 -4.66 -4.36
C PRO A 37 -11.58 -5.74 -5.38
N GLN A 38 -11.32 -5.51 -6.66
CA GLN A 38 -11.51 -6.45 -7.77
C GLN A 38 -10.27 -7.34 -8.00
N GLY A 39 -9.14 -7.02 -7.37
CA GLY A 39 -7.87 -7.74 -7.50
C GLY A 39 -6.91 -7.17 -8.54
N ASP A 40 -7.24 -6.04 -9.17
CA ASP A 40 -6.34 -5.36 -10.11
C ASP A 40 -5.27 -4.55 -9.36
N ASP A 41 -4.00 -4.65 -9.77
CA ASP A 41 -2.88 -3.93 -9.18
C ASP A 41 -2.51 -2.65 -9.95
N MET A 42 -2.26 -1.57 -9.22
CA MET A 42 -1.69 -0.31 -9.73
C MET A 42 -0.39 0.01 -8.99
N GLU A 43 0.72 0.07 -9.74
CA GLU A 43 2.05 0.33 -9.19
C GLU A 43 2.53 1.75 -9.50
N PHE A 44 3.05 2.43 -8.47
CA PHE A 44 3.57 3.80 -8.56
C PHE A 44 5.00 3.84 -7.99
N ALA A 45 5.93 4.36 -8.79
CA ALA A 45 7.26 4.71 -8.32
C ALA A 45 7.32 6.21 -8.00
N VAL A 46 7.72 6.54 -6.77
CA VAL A 46 7.78 7.91 -6.27
C VAL A 46 9.22 8.24 -5.92
N LYS A 47 9.69 9.40 -6.39
CA LYS A 47 10.94 10.00 -5.96
C LYS A 47 10.63 11.20 -5.09
N PHE A 48 11.14 11.22 -3.86
CA PHE A 48 10.94 12.37 -2.98
C PHE A 48 11.95 13.47 -3.33
N GLU A 49 11.51 14.73 -3.24
CA GLU A 49 12.37 15.90 -3.48
C GLU A 49 13.22 16.28 -2.26
N PHE A 50 13.11 15.52 -1.18
CA PHE A 50 13.83 15.72 0.07
C PHE A 50 14.57 14.45 0.49
N ASN A 51 15.70 14.60 1.15
CA ASN A 51 16.40 13.46 1.75
C ASN A 51 15.60 12.93 2.94
N ALA A 52 15.51 11.61 3.04
CA ALA A 52 14.82 10.88 4.09
C ALA A 52 15.62 9.64 4.46
N SER A 53 15.42 9.06 5.62
CA SER A 53 15.86 7.70 5.95
C SER A 53 14.96 6.66 5.29
N ASN A 54 15.38 5.38 5.25
CA ASN A 54 14.53 4.30 4.70
C ASN A 54 13.14 4.26 5.36
N ASN A 55 13.09 4.37 6.69
CA ASN A 55 11.82 4.36 7.41
C ASN A 55 10.96 5.59 7.06
N GLU A 56 11.56 6.78 6.97
CA GLU A 56 10.84 7.99 6.55
C GLU A 56 10.31 7.84 5.11
N THR A 57 11.06 7.23 4.19
CA THR A 57 10.55 6.97 2.83
C THR A 57 9.37 6.02 2.80
N GLU A 58 9.34 4.98 3.65
CA GLU A 58 8.20 4.07 3.77
C GLU A 58 6.97 4.77 4.36
N TYR A 59 7.15 5.59 5.40
CA TYR A 59 6.04 6.32 6.02
C TYR A 59 5.47 7.40 5.09
N GLU A 60 6.30 8.15 4.38
CA GLU A 60 5.85 9.14 3.41
C GLU A 60 5.14 8.46 2.22
N ALA A 61 5.63 7.30 1.78
CA ALA A 61 4.97 6.50 0.76
C ALA A 61 3.60 5.98 1.23
N LEU A 62 3.49 5.57 2.50
CA LEU A 62 2.22 5.14 3.10
C LEU A 62 1.20 6.28 3.11
N VAL A 63 1.59 7.45 3.61
CA VAL A 63 0.72 8.63 3.67
C VAL A 63 0.29 9.05 2.26
N LEU A 64 1.21 9.02 1.30
CA LEU A 64 0.92 9.35 -0.08
C LEU A 64 -0.02 8.32 -0.72
N GLY A 65 0.21 7.03 -0.51
CA GLY A 65 -0.66 5.95 -1.00
C GLY A 65 -2.08 6.04 -0.44
N MET A 66 -2.23 6.38 0.84
CA MET A 66 -3.54 6.64 1.46
C MET A 66 -4.26 7.86 0.85
N ARG A 67 -3.53 8.83 0.31
CA ARG A 67 -4.12 9.98 -0.40
C ARG A 67 -4.52 9.65 -1.84
N MET A 68 -4.00 8.55 -2.41
CA MET A 68 -4.31 8.10 -3.77
C MET A 68 -5.54 7.17 -3.84
N ALA A 69 -5.82 6.45 -2.75
CA ALA A 69 -7.00 5.60 -2.61
C ALA A 69 -8.28 6.42 -2.36
#